data_AF-A0A9Q0RZ15-F1
#
_entry.id   AF-A0A9Q0RZ15-F1
#
_cell.length_a   1.000
_cell.length_b   1.000
_cell.length_c   1.000
_cell.angle_alpha   90.00
_cell.angle_beta   90.00
_cell.angle_gamma   90.00
#
_symmetry.space_group_name_H-M   'P 1'
#
loop_
_entity.id
_entity.type
_entity.pdbx_description
1 polymer ?
#
loop_
_entity_poly.entity_id
_entity_poly.type
_entity_poly.pdbx_seq_one_letter_code
_entity_poly.pdbx_strand_id
1 'polypeptide(L)'
;MSSDESGDESTRKNPESPEDPVEKISQSLEQKLSLDDTDPDGQSNVKVLETVDLKGLIKHWKNGGFKKIVTMVGAGISTSAGIPDFRSKGTGLYNNLQKYKLPYPTAIFEVSFFIGNPKPFFSLAKELYPGRFKPTPCHYFIKLLNEKKLLLRHYTQNIDTLERIAGVPDEKLVEAHGTFYTSHCIARKCKQEYSKEWMKEKIFKDVVPKCDKCNTLVKPDIVFFGESLPEKFYTLPPEDFKECDLLIIMGTSLEVQPFASLIHLVNEKCVRLLINREIVGKAPDAYLDYDGLNFDSPTNYRDIALLGDCDDGVKTLISELGLTDEFEKLVNEQSEQLSNEQSTSEKVTDESAKKHSHDGKL
;
A
#
# COMPACT_ATOMS: atom_id res chain seq x y z
N MET A 1 45.68 19.56 -80.69
CA MET A 1 45.59 20.90 -80.07
C MET A 1 44.18 21.36 -80.33
N SER A 2 43.29 21.12 -79.37
CA SER A 2 42.85 22.09 -78.33
C SER A 2 41.67 22.91 -78.87
N SER A 3 40.45 22.60 -78.41
CA SER A 3 39.67 23.32 -77.37
C SER A 3 38.87 24.47 -78.00
N ASP A 4 37.55 24.33 -78.13
CA ASP A 4 36.51 24.83 -77.20
C ASP A 4 36.23 26.34 -77.39
N GLU A 5 34.98 26.73 -77.68
CA GLU A 5 34.00 27.25 -76.70
C GLU A 5 32.89 28.16 -77.28
N SER A 6 31.72 28.10 -76.62
CA SER A 6 30.57 29.04 -76.59
C SER A 6 29.58 29.09 -77.78
N GLY A 7 28.25 28.98 -77.67
CA GLY A 7 27.34 28.83 -76.52
C GLY A 7 26.53 30.09 -76.21
N ASP A 8 25.35 30.26 -76.82
CA ASP A 8 24.18 30.98 -76.25
C ASP A 8 22.89 30.60 -77.02
N GLU A 9 21.88 30.04 -76.33
CA GLU A 9 20.46 30.31 -76.60
C GLU A 9 19.52 29.69 -75.53
N SER A 10 18.86 30.58 -74.78
CA SER A 10 17.52 30.50 -74.17
C SER A 10 17.03 29.17 -73.52
N THR A 11 16.98 29.17 -72.19
CA THR A 11 16.22 28.19 -71.39
C THR A 11 14.74 28.56 -71.31
N ARG A 12 13.89 27.80 -72.02
CA ARG A 12 12.43 27.77 -71.75
C ARG A 12 12.16 26.86 -70.56
N LYS A 13 11.38 27.37 -69.60
CA LYS A 13 10.80 26.65 -68.46
C LYS A 13 9.92 25.49 -68.96
N ASN A 14 10.16 24.28 -68.45
CA ASN A 14 9.16 23.21 -68.45
C ASN A 14 8.20 23.40 -67.27
N PRO A 15 6.89 23.19 -67.45
CA PRO A 15 5.92 23.28 -66.37
C PRO A 15 6.01 22.06 -65.45
N GLU A 16 5.91 22.30 -64.14
CA GLU A 16 5.74 21.27 -63.12
C GLU A 16 4.55 20.37 -63.49
N SER A 17 4.77 19.06 -63.45
CA SER A 17 3.71 18.05 -63.53
C SER A 17 2.72 18.26 -62.38
N PRO A 18 1.41 18.11 -62.60
CA PRO A 18 0.43 18.26 -61.53
C PRO A 18 0.68 17.15 -60.50
N GLU A 19 1.01 17.54 -59.27
CA GLU A 19 1.15 16.64 -58.12
C GLU A 19 -0.08 15.72 -58.04
N ASP A 20 0.16 14.41 -58.03
CA ASP A 20 -0.87 13.40 -58.09
C ASP A 20 -1.81 13.55 -56.87
N PRO A 21 -3.13 13.80 -57.07
CA PRO A 21 -4.08 13.91 -55.98
C PRO A 21 -4.07 12.67 -55.08
N VAL A 22 -3.71 11.50 -55.64
CA VAL A 22 -3.59 10.24 -54.90
C VAL A 22 -2.39 10.27 -53.94
N GLU A 23 -1.30 10.95 -54.30
CA GLU A 23 -0.09 11.03 -53.47
C GLU A 23 -0.28 11.99 -52.29
N LYS A 24 -1.01 13.10 -52.48
CA LYS A 24 -1.46 13.97 -51.37
C LYS A 24 -2.47 13.28 -50.45
N ILE A 25 -3.35 12.46 -51.01
CA ILE A 25 -4.31 11.67 -50.24
C ILE A 25 -3.57 10.58 -49.45
N SER A 26 -2.58 9.90 -50.05
CA SER A 26 -1.73 8.93 -49.37
C SER A 26 -0.90 9.57 -48.25
N GLN A 27 -0.23 10.69 -48.49
CA GLN A 27 0.54 11.38 -47.44
C GLN A 27 -0.35 11.94 -46.31
N SER A 28 -1.55 12.41 -46.64
CA SER A 28 -2.52 12.89 -45.64
C SER A 28 -3.20 11.74 -44.88
N LEU A 29 -3.38 10.58 -45.52
CA LEU A 29 -3.82 9.33 -44.89
C LEU A 29 -2.71 8.75 -44.01
N GLU A 30 -1.45 8.73 -44.46
CA GLU A 30 -0.29 8.27 -43.67
C GLU A 30 -0.07 9.14 -42.43
N GLN A 31 -0.24 10.46 -42.53
CA GLN A 31 -0.21 11.36 -41.36
C GLN A 31 -1.40 11.20 -40.42
N LYS A 32 -2.59 10.82 -40.92
CA LYS A 32 -3.78 10.56 -40.09
C LYS A 32 -3.78 9.16 -39.47
N LEU A 33 -3.28 8.15 -40.18
CA LEU A 33 -3.09 6.77 -39.70
C LEU A 33 -1.98 6.66 -38.66
N SER A 34 -1.02 7.61 -38.66
CA SER A 34 0.02 7.70 -37.61
C SER A 34 -0.47 8.36 -36.30
N LEU A 35 -1.76 8.73 -36.20
CA LEU A 35 -2.35 9.36 -35.01
C LEU A 35 -3.46 8.52 -34.35
N ASP A 36 -3.78 7.34 -34.88
CA ASP A 36 -4.73 6.41 -34.27
C ASP A 36 -4.04 5.07 -33.97
N ASP A 37 -3.51 4.93 -32.76
CA ASP A 37 -2.97 3.67 -32.20
C ASP A 37 -4.12 2.69 -31.86
N THR A 38 -4.87 2.24 -32.86
CA THR A 38 -5.86 1.18 -32.71
C THR A 38 -5.64 0.06 -33.72
N ASP A 39 -5.27 -1.11 -33.22
CA ASP A 39 -5.22 -2.36 -33.99
C ASP A 39 -6.63 -2.74 -34.51
N PRO A 40 -6.75 -3.51 -35.61
CA PRO A 40 -8.04 -3.89 -36.21
C PRO A 40 -8.96 -4.73 -35.32
N ASP A 41 -8.49 -5.16 -34.14
CA ASP A 41 -9.21 -6.01 -33.18
C ASP A 41 -9.71 -5.26 -31.93
N GLY A 42 -9.56 -3.93 -31.87
CA GLY A 42 -10.11 -3.10 -30.79
C GLY A 42 -9.43 -3.26 -29.42
N GLN A 43 -8.31 -3.98 -29.33
CA GLN A 43 -7.46 -4.02 -28.14
C GLN A 43 -6.42 -2.91 -28.21
N SER A 44 -6.44 -2.01 -27.22
CA SER A 44 -5.43 -0.98 -27.08
C SER A 44 -4.04 -1.60 -26.89
N ASN A 45 -3.04 -1.12 -27.63
CA ASN A 45 -1.62 -1.46 -27.44
C ASN A 45 -1.10 -0.90 -26.10
N VAL A 46 -1.49 -1.48 -24.97
CA VAL A 46 -1.17 -0.94 -23.63
C VAL A 46 0.17 -1.47 -23.13
N LYS A 47 1.25 -1.18 -23.85
CA LYS A 47 2.60 -1.44 -23.35
C LYS A 47 3.18 -0.15 -22.74
N VAL A 48 3.09 -0.02 -21.41
CA VAL A 48 3.57 1.17 -20.67
C VAL A 48 5.09 1.10 -20.42
N LEU A 49 5.60 -0.09 -20.13
CA LEU A 49 7.02 -0.32 -19.89
C LEU A 49 7.70 -0.84 -21.15
N GLU A 50 8.94 -0.38 -21.41
CA GLU A 50 9.77 -0.92 -22.49
C GLU A 50 10.05 -2.42 -22.30
N THR A 51 10.40 -2.79 -21.06
CA THR A 51 10.56 -4.17 -20.57
C THR A 51 9.74 -4.35 -19.30
N VAL A 52 9.07 -5.50 -19.17
CA VAL A 52 8.24 -5.83 -17.98
C VAL A 52 9.13 -6.47 -16.92
N ASP A 53 10.07 -5.68 -16.42
CA ASP A 53 11.03 -6.07 -15.39
C ASP A 53 11.40 -4.86 -14.54
N LEU A 54 12.22 -5.08 -13.50
CA LEU A 54 12.66 -4.01 -12.61
C LEU A 54 13.36 -2.88 -13.39
N LYS A 55 14.17 -3.20 -14.40
CA LYS A 55 14.90 -2.18 -15.18
C LYS A 55 13.94 -1.26 -15.95
N GLY A 56 12.93 -1.84 -16.61
CA GLY A 56 11.92 -1.08 -17.34
C GLY A 56 11.07 -0.22 -16.40
N LEU A 57 10.69 -0.75 -15.24
CA LEU A 57 9.99 0.01 -14.19
C LEU A 57 10.82 1.18 -13.68
N ILE A 58 12.10 0.97 -13.35
CA ILE A 58 13.00 2.03 -12.86
C ILE A 58 13.20 3.11 -13.94
N LYS A 59 13.41 2.71 -15.19
CA LYS A 59 13.56 3.65 -16.31
C LYS A 59 12.30 4.51 -16.48
N HIS A 60 11.11 3.89 -16.47
CA HIS A 60 9.85 4.59 -16.58
C HIS A 60 9.61 5.54 -15.38
N TRP A 61 9.94 5.10 -14.16
CA TRP A 61 9.83 5.91 -12.95
C TRP A 61 10.74 7.13 -13.00
N LYS A 62 12.03 6.96 -13.32
CA LYS A 62 13.00 8.07 -13.41
C LYS A 62 12.61 9.11 -14.46
N ASN A 63 11.89 8.69 -15.51
CA ASN A 63 11.36 9.58 -16.55
C ASN A 63 10.06 10.30 -16.14
N GLY A 64 9.60 10.13 -14.89
CA GLY A 64 8.38 10.77 -14.39
C GLY A 64 7.08 10.10 -14.86
N GLY A 65 7.15 8.83 -15.25
CA GLY A 65 6.01 8.07 -15.77
C GLY A 65 4.95 7.73 -14.72
N PHE A 66 5.31 7.71 -13.44
CA PHE A 66 4.38 7.50 -12.32
C PHE A 66 4.15 8.78 -11.54
N LYS A 67 2.88 9.07 -11.26
CA LYS A 67 2.40 10.26 -10.55
C LYS A 67 1.40 9.92 -9.45
N LYS A 68 0.71 8.78 -9.56
CA LYS A 68 -0.38 8.35 -8.67
C LYS A 68 -0.16 6.89 -8.27
N ILE A 69 0.60 6.72 -7.20
CA ILE A 69 0.97 5.41 -6.67
C ILE A 69 -0.02 5.00 -5.59
N VAL A 70 -0.64 3.84 -5.75
CA VAL A 70 -1.39 3.18 -4.68
C VAL A 70 -0.53 2.07 -4.11
N THR A 71 -0.48 1.96 -2.79
CA THR A 71 0.19 0.85 -2.12
C THR A 71 -0.83 -0.02 -1.38
N MET A 72 -0.72 -1.34 -1.53
CA MET A 72 -1.50 -2.34 -0.80
C MET A 72 -0.56 -3.18 0.05
N VAL A 73 -0.76 -3.21 1.36
CA VAL A 73 0.16 -3.89 2.28
C VAL A 73 -0.53 -4.81 3.27
N GLY A 74 0.19 -5.84 3.72
CA GLY A 74 -0.20 -6.72 4.81
C GLY A 74 0.91 -6.94 5.81
N ALA A 75 0.76 -7.97 6.64
CA ALA A 75 1.60 -8.17 7.83
C ALA A 75 3.10 -8.37 7.51
N GLY A 76 3.43 -8.80 6.29
CA GLY A 76 4.80 -9.04 5.86
C GLY A 76 5.70 -7.80 5.99
N ILE A 77 5.17 -6.60 5.78
CA ILE A 77 5.96 -5.35 5.92
C ILE A 77 6.33 -5.02 7.38
N SER A 78 5.65 -5.63 8.35
CA SER A 78 5.84 -5.40 9.80
C SER A 78 6.66 -6.50 10.47
N THR A 79 7.00 -7.58 9.76
CA THR A 79 7.71 -8.74 10.34
C THR A 79 9.11 -8.40 10.85
N SER A 80 9.87 -7.56 10.13
CA SER A 80 11.19 -7.11 10.56
C SER A 80 11.17 -6.11 11.73
N ALA A 81 10.01 -5.51 12.02
CA ALA A 81 9.79 -4.75 13.25
C ALA A 81 9.64 -5.66 14.48
N GLY A 82 9.56 -6.99 14.30
CA GLY A 82 9.32 -7.95 15.38
C GLY A 82 7.85 -8.23 15.65
N ILE A 83 6.95 -7.75 14.78
CA ILE A 83 5.52 -8.07 14.84
C ILE A 83 5.31 -9.33 14.00
N PRO A 84 4.95 -10.49 14.60
CA PRO A 84 4.74 -11.70 13.83
C PRO A 84 3.55 -11.50 12.88
N ASP A 85 3.65 -12.05 11.68
CA ASP A 85 2.48 -12.17 10.82
C ASP A 85 1.46 -13.16 11.43
N PHE A 86 0.29 -13.27 10.83
CA PHE A 86 -0.72 -14.20 11.34
C PHE A 86 -0.40 -15.66 10.95
N ARG A 87 0.06 -15.87 9.71
CA ARG A 87 -0.04 -17.16 9.00
C ARG A 87 1.28 -17.94 8.87
N SER A 88 2.45 -17.32 9.07
CA SER A 88 3.73 -18.01 8.84
C SER A 88 3.88 -19.25 9.73
N LYS A 89 4.35 -20.34 9.13
CA LYS A 89 4.61 -21.59 9.85
C LYS A 89 5.75 -21.38 10.85
N GLY A 90 5.55 -21.78 12.11
CA GLY A 90 6.56 -21.69 13.18
C GLY A 90 6.69 -20.33 13.87
N THR A 91 6.51 -19.21 13.15
CA THR A 91 6.69 -17.85 13.70
C THR A 91 5.40 -17.03 13.78
N GLY A 92 4.37 -17.41 12.99
CA GLY A 92 3.11 -16.68 12.92
C GLY A 92 2.32 -16.75 14.22
N LEU A 93 1.53 -15.71 14.46
CA LEU A 93 0.78 -15.50 15.69
C LEU A 93 -0.10 -16.69 16.06
N TYR A 94 -0.72 -17.35 15.07
CA TYR A 94 -1.57 -18.52 15.28
C TYR A 94 -0.88 -19.68 15.99
N ASN A 95 0.45 -19.83 15.86
CA ASN A 95 1.21 -20.88 16.54
C ASN A 95 1.28 -20.65 18.06
N ASN A 96 1.23 -19.39 18.51
CA ASN A 96 1.40 -19.00 19.91
C ASN A 96 0.07 -18.87 20.68
N LEU A 97 -1.07 -19.15 20.02
CA LEU A 97 -2.39 -18.96 20.62
C LEU A 97 -2.88 -20.16 21.46
N GLN A 98 -2.13 -21.27 21.51
CA GLN A 98 -2.56 -22.49 22.22
C GLN A 98 -2.85 -22.23 23.71
N LYS A 99 -2.16 -21.28 24.34
CA LYS A 99 -2.38 -20.87 25.75
C LYS A 99 -3.79 -20.32 26.02
N TYR A 100 -4.48 -19.83 24.99
CA TYR A 100 -5.81 -19.22 25.12
C TYR A 100 -6.96 -20.24 25.03
N LYS A 101 -6.67 -21.53 24.83
CA LYS A 101 -7.67 -22.61 24.72
C LYS A 101 -8.80 -22.28 23.73
N LEU A 102 -8.41 -21.74 22.57
CA LEU A 102 -9.35 -21.36 21.51
C LEU A 102 -9.90 -22.62 20.80
N PRO A 103 -11.14 -22.58 20.28
CA PRO A 103 -11.67 -23.68 19.48
C PRO A 103 -10.90 -23.88 18.17
N TYR A 104 -10.38 -22.79 17.60
CA TYR A 104 -9.48 -22.75 16.45
C TYR A 104 -8.73 -21.40 16.45
N PRO A 105 -7.56 -21.26 15.77
CA PRO A 105 -6.69 -20.09 15.93
C PRO A 105 -7.33 -18.75 15.55
N THR A 106 -8.21 -18.71 14.55
CA THR A 106 -8.87 -17.48 14.08
C THR A 106 -9.98 -16.98 15.01
N ALA A 107 -10.47 -17.81 15.94
CA ALA A 107 -11.61 -17.48 16.82
C ALA A 107 -11.37 -16.21 17.65
N ILE A 108 -10.13 -15.95 18.05
CA ILE A 108 -9.77 -14.75 18.83
C ILE A 108 -10.06 -13.44 18.08
N PHE A 109 -10.17 -13.48 16.75
CA PHE A 109 -10.45 -12.36 15.87
C PHE A 109 -11.88 -12.39 15.30
N GLU A 110 -12.75 -13.29 15.79
CA GLU A 110 -14.17 -13.34 15.39
C GLU A 110 -15.04 -12.54 16.36
N VAL A 111 -15.92 -11.69 15.82
CA VAL A 111 -16.73 -10.76 16.64
C VAL A 111 -17.67 -11.50 17.60
N SER A 112 -18.22 -12.64 17.15
CA SER A 112 -19.09 -13.50 17.95
C SER A 112 -18.36 -14.08 19.16
N PHE A 113 -17.15 -14.60 18.96
CA PHE A 113 -16.29 -15.10 20.03
C PHE A 113 -15.90 -13.98 21.00
N PHE A 114 -15.50 -12.82 20.48
CA PHE A 114 -15.09 -11.68 21.27
C PHE A 114 -16.18 -11.17 22.21
N ILE A 115 -17.41 -11.06 21.73
CA ILE A 115 -18.55 -10.62 22.56
C ILE A 115 -18.82 -11.62 23.70
N GLY A 116 -18.70 -12.92 23.44
CA GLY A 116 -18.90 -13.96 24.45
C GLY A 116 -17.73 -14.11 25.43
N ASN A 117 -16.49 -13.96 24.95
CA ASN A 117 -15.27 -14.10 25.74
C ASN A 117 -14.17 -13.14 25.24
N PRO A 118 -14.16 -11.88 25.71
CA PRO A 118 -13.21 -10.87 25.23
C PRO A 118 -11.80 -11.01 25.85
N LYS A 119 -11.66 -11.79 26.92
CA LYS A 119 -10.41 -11.86 27.70
C LYS A 119 -9.20 -12.32 26.86
N PRO A 120 -9.28 -13.40 26.05
CA PRO A 120 -8.14 -13.83 25.23
C PRO A 120 -7.61 -12.73 24.32
N PHE A 121 -8.52 -11.99 23.67
CA PHE A 121 -8.14 -10.88 22.80
C PHE A 121 -7.40 -9.79 23.58
N PHE A 122 -7.90 -9.36 24.75
CA PHE A 122 -7.23 -8.31 25.52
C PHE A 122 -5.90 -8.75 26.12
N SER A 123 -5.77 -10.02 26.52
CA SER A 123 -4.48 -10.58 26.92
C SER A 123 -3.48 -10.57 25.76
N LEU A 124 -3.93 -10.95 24.57
CA LEU A 124 -3.10 -10.87 23.36
C LEU A 124 -2.75 -9.42 23.00
N ALA A 125 -3.71 -8.50 23.06
CA ALA A 125 -3.49 -7.09 22.78
C ALA A 125 -2.49 -6.45 23.75
N LYS A 126 -2.44 -6.90 25.01
CA LYS A 126 -1.40 -6.49 25.97
C LYS A 126 0.00 -6.92 25.54
N GLU A 127 0.14 -8.12 24.99
CA GLU A 127 1.41 -8.65 24.49
C GLU A 127 1.89 -7.93 23.22
N LEU A 128 0.95 -7.50 22.38
CA LEU A 128 1.20 -6.84 21.10
C LEU A 128 1.14 -5.30 21.17
N TYR A 129 0.95 -4.71 22.36
CA TYR A 129 0.61 -3.29 22.47
C TYR A 129 1.68 -2.36 21.85
N PRO A 130 1.28 -1.34 21.04
CA PRO A 130 2.20 -0.43 20.37
C PRO A 130 3.14 0.34 21.32
N GLY A 131 4.35 0.67 20.82
CA GLY A 131 5.38 1.42 21.57
C GLY A 131 6.68 0.64 21.81
N ARG A 132 6.72 -0.65 21.50
CA ARG A 132 7.96 -1.46 21.43
C ARG A 132 8.54 -1.55 20.03
N PHE A 133 7.70 -1.34 19.03
CA PHE A 133 8.03 -1.60 17.63
C PHE A 133 8.29 -0.29 16.90
N LYS A 134 9.30 -0.30 16.03
CA LYS A 134 9.64 0.83 15.17
C LYS A 134 9.18 0.52 13.74
N PRO A 135 8.75 1.53 12.96
CA PRO A 135 8.44 1.32 11.55
C PRO A 135 9.64 0.74 10.80
N THR A 136 9.35 -0.10 9.82
CA THR A 136 10.35 -0.76 8.96
C THR A 136 10.73 0.13 7.77
N PRO A 137 11.82 -0.18 7.04
CA PRO A 137 12.11 0.44 5.75
C PRO A 137 10.92 0.53 4.80
N CYS A 138 10.04 -0.49 4.74
CA CYS A 138 8.82 -0.41 3.93
C CYS A 138 7.89 0.73 4.34
N HIS A 139 7.70 0.96 5.65
CA HIS A 139 6.84 2.04 6.16
C HIS A 139 7.42 3.41 5.80
N TYR A 140 8.74 3.59 5.99
CA TYR A 140 9.41 4.83 5.61
C TYR A 140 9.43 5.04 4.10
N PHE A 141 9.40 3.99 3.30
CA PHE A 141 9.29 4.11 1.85
C PHE A 141 7.92 4.66 1.45
N ILE A 142 6.84 4.20 2.08
CA ILE A 142 5.50 4.77 1.88
C ILE A 142 5.47 6.25 2.26
N LYS A 143 6.12 6.61 3.38
CA LYS A 143 6.30 8.00 3.79
C LYS A 143 7.09 8.81 2.73
N LEU A 144 8.18 8.27 2.19
CA LEU A 144 8.97 8.90 1.13
C LEU A 144 8.11 9.17 -0.12
N LEU A 145 7.28 8.20 -0.54
CA LEU A 145 6.36 8.38 -1.67
C LEU A 145 5.41 9.57 -1.43
N ASN A 146 4.94 9.75 -0.19
CA ASN A 146 4.12 10.89 0.18
C ASN A 146 4.89 12.22 0.13
N GLU A 147 6.12 12.28 0.65
CA GLU A 147 6.95 13.50 0.58
C GLU A 147 7.28 13.90 -0.85
N LYS A 148 7.45 12.91 -1.72
CA LYS A 148 7.60 13.11 -3.17
C LYS A 148 6.32 13.42 -3.91
N LYS A 149 5.17 13.47 -3.22
CA LYS A 149 3.83 13.70 -3.79
C LYS A 149 3.42 12.67 -4.84
N LEU A 150 3.96 11.45 -4.74
CA LEU A 150 3.62 10.32 -5.61
C LEU A 150 2.55 9.43 -5.00
N LEU A 151 2.46 9.36 -3.66
CA LEU A 151 1.48 8.52 -2.97
C LEU A 151 0.06 9.08 -3.16
N LEU A 152 -0.78 8.36 -3.88
CA LEU A 152 -2.21 8.62 -3.98
C LEU A 152 -2.92 8.16 -2.71
N ARG A 153 -2.79 6.86 -2.39
CA ARG A 153 -3.39 6.23 -1.21
C ARG A 153 -2.57 5.03 -0.71
N HIS A 154 -2.63 4.80 0.58
CA HIS A 154 -2.07 3.64 1.26
C HIS A 154 -3.18 2.78 1.88
N TYR A 155 -3.37 1.58 1.34
CA TYR A 155 -4.29 0.57 1.85
C TYR A 155 -3.52 -0.46 2.67
N THR A 156 -3.85 -0.58 3.95
CA THR A 156 -3.19 -1.53 4.87
C THR A 156 -4.20 -2.51 5.46
N GLN A 157 -3.80 -3.77 5.53
CA GLN A 157 -4.48 -4.81 6.31
C GLN A 157 -4.01 -4.84 7.77
N ASN A 158 -2.94 -4.10 8.09
CA ASN A 158 -2.34 -4.09 9.40
C ASN A 158 -3.14 -3.22 10.34
N ILE A 159 -3.00 -3.52 11.63
CA ILE A 159 -3.63 -2.79 12.74
C ILE A 159 -2.57 -2.24 13.71
N ASP A 160 -1.29 -2.50 13.45
CA ASP A 160 -0.17 -2.16 14.34
C ASP A 160 0.14 -0.67 14.44
N THR A 161 -0.43 0.16 13.55
CA THR A 161 -0.30 1.61 13.47
C THR A 161 1.10 2.12 13.08
N LEU A 162 2.00 1.25 12.61
CA LEU A 162 3.36 1.63 12.24
C LEU A 162 3.38 2.64 11.07
N GLU A 163 2.35 2.66 10.22
CA GLU A 163 2.20 3.65 9.15
C GLU A 163 2.04 5.08 9.70
N ARG A 164 1.24 5.23 10.76
CA ARG A 164 1.04 6.51 11.46
C ARG A 164 2.32 6.94 12.18
N ILE A 165 3.01 5.98 12.80
CA ILE A 165 4.28 6.20 13.49
C ILE A 165 5.38 6.60 12.49
N ALA A 166 5.36 6.08 11.26
CA ALA A 166 6.24 6.52 10.17
C ALA A 166 5.89 7.91 9.60
N GLY A 167 4.81 8.54 10.09
CA GLY A 167 4.38 9.88 9.67
C GLY A 167 3.60 9.91 8.36
N VAL A 168 2.99 8.78 7.95
CA VAL A 168 2.06 8.75 6.80
C VAL A 168 0.78 9.51 7.21
N PRO A 169 0.35 10.53 6.44
CA PRO A 169 -0.81 11.33 6.81
C PRO A 169 -2.14 10.55 6.82
N ASP A 170 -3.03 10.90 7.75
CA ASP A 170 -4.34 10.26 7.93
C ASP A 170 -5.21 10.27 6.66
N GLU A 171 -5.12 11.34 5.86
CA GLU A 171 -5.85 11.44 4.60
C GLU A 171 -5.35 10.45 3.56
N LYS A 172 -4.11 9.95 3.68
CA LYS A 172 -3.55 8.93 2.78
C LYS A 172 -3.88 7.51 3.23
N LEU A 173 -4.31 7.31 4.46
CA LEU A 173 -4.51 5.99 5.04
C LEU A 173 -5.92 5.45 4.84
N VAL A 174 -5.99 4.20 4.37
CA VAL A 174 -7.15 3.32 4.46
C VAL A 174 -6.75 2.08 5.24
N GLU A 175 -6.98 2.13 6.56
CA GLU A 175 -6.81 1.02 7.48
C GLU A 175 -7.97 0.03 7.29
N ALA A 176 -7.85 -0.88 6.32
CA ALA A 176 -8.94 -1.75 5.87
C ALA A 176 -9.48 -2.65 6.98
N HIS A 177 -8.61 -3.08 7.89
CA HIS A 177 -8.98 -3.86 9.08
C HIS A 177 -9.03 -3.02 10.34
N GLY A 178 -9.21 -1.70 10.20
CA GLY A 178 -9.38 -0.79 11.31
C GLY A 178 -8.09 -0.52 12.09
N THR A 179 -8.20 0.02 13.29
CA THR A 179 -7.06 0.58 14.02
C THR A 179 -7.17 0.42 15.54
N PHE A 180 -6.03 0.32 16.23
CA PHE A 180 -5.95 0.43 17.69
C PHE A 180 -5.96 1.88 18.19
N TYR A 181 -5.93 2.87 17.28
CA TYR A 181 -5.81 4.28 17.63
C TYR A 181 -7.05 4.83 18.37
N THR A 182 -8.24 4.35 17.99
CA THR A 182 -9.52 4.70 18.62
C THR A 182 -10.25 3.44 19.08
N SER A 183 -11.23 3.62 19.96
CA SER A 183 -12.03 2.53 20.50
C SER A 183 -13.47 2.99 20.76
N HIS A 184 -14.45 2.15 20.47
CA HIS A 184 -15.86 2.49 20.67
C HIS A 184 -16.59 1.49 21.57
N CYS A 185 -17.53 2.02 22.35
CA CYS A 185 -18.55 1.21 23.01
C CYS A 185 -19.37 0.44 21.95
N ILE A 186 -19.49 -0.89 22.10
CA ILE A 186 -20.19 -1.72 21.11
C ILE A 186 -21.71 -1.53 21.12
N ALA A 187 -22.27 -0.96 22.19
CA ALA A 187 -23.71 -0.66 22.25
C ALA A 187 -24.11 0.35 21.15
N ARG A 188 -25.00 -0.09 20.24
CA ARG A 188 -25.44 0.70 19.07
C ARG A 188 -25.99 2.09 19.41
N LYS A 189 -26.66 2.25 20.55
CA LYS A 189 -27.22 3.53 20.99
C LYS A 189 -26.23 4.44 21.72
N CYS A 190 -25.05 3.93 22.08
CA CYS A 190 -24.07 4.69 22.85
C CYS A 190 -22.93 5.17 21.95
N LYS A 191 -22.19 4.25 21.32
CA LYS A 191 -21.04 4.55 20.45
C LYS A 191 -20.08 5.59 21.04
N GLN A 192 -19.91 5.61 22.36
CA GLN A 192 -18.93 6.48 22.99
C GLN A 192 -17.53 6.08 22.53
N GLU A 193 -16.79 7.06 22.01
CA GLU A 193 -15.38 6.95 21.65
C GLU A 193 -14.49 7.06 22.90
N TYR A 194 -13.39 6.31 22.90
CA TYR A 194 -12.32 6.29 23.88
C TYR A 194 -10.97 6.37 23.19
N SER A 195 -10.03 7.11 23.77
CA SER A 195 -8.68 7.26 23.22
C SER A 195 -7.83 6.01 23.42
N LYS A 196 -6.73 5.92 22.66
CA LYS A 196 -5.72 4.87 22.82
C LYS A 196 -5.18 4.81 24.27
N GLU A 197 -4.98 5.94 24.94
CA GLU A 197 -4.47 6.00 26.32
C GLU A 197 -5.45 5.38 27.31
N TRP A 198 -6.74 5.67 27.18
CA TRP A 198 -7.77 5.05 28.02
C TRP A 198 -7.80 3.54 27.81
N MET A 199 -7.74 3.09 26.55
CA MET A 199 -7.71 1.67 26.22
C MET A 199 -6.45 0.99 26.78
N LYS A 200 -5.28 1.64 26.65
CA LYS A 200 -4.00 1.20 27.23
C LYS A 200 -4.14 0.93 28.71
N GLU A 201 -4.66 1.91 29.45
CA GLU A 201 -4.78 1.81 30.91
C GLU A 201 -5.59 0.58 31.32
N LYS A 202 -6.72 0.32 30.66
CA LYS A 202 -7.58 -0.85 30.95
C LYS A 202 -6.86 -2.17 30.63
N ILE A 203 -6.25 -2.26 29.44
CA ILE A 203 -5.53 -3.46 28.97
C ILE A 203 -4.38 -3.80 29.93
N PHE A 204 -3.55 -2.82 30.31
CA PHE A 204 -2.39 -3.08 31.16
C PHE A 204 -2.77 -3.44 32.60
N LYS A 205 -3.92 -2.97 33.10
CA LYS A 205 -4.50 -3.37 34.39
C LYS A 205 -5.21 -4.73 34.35
N ASP A 206 -5.18 -5.43 33.23
CA ASP A 206 -5.90 -6.71 33.01
C ASP A 206 -7.42 -6.59 33.26
N VAL A 207 -7.98 -5.40 33.02
CA VAL A 207 -9.41 -5.10 33.16
C VAL A 207 -10.06 -5.12 31.79
N VAL A 208 -11.14 -5.90 31.64
CA VAL A 208 -11.96 -5.87 30.42
C VAL A 208 -12.57 -4.46 30.26
N PRO A 209 -12.27 -3.74 29.17
CA PRO A 209 -12.74 -2.37 28.98
C PRO A 209 -14.26 -2.29 28.89
N LYS A 210 -14.88 -1.49 29.76
CA LYS A 210 -16.32 -1.24 29.78
C LYS A 210 -16.59 0.24 29.68
N CYS A 211 -17.69 0.57 29.01
CA CYS A 211 -18.10 1.93 28.75
C CYS A 211 -18.54 2.62 30.04
N ASP A 212 -17.99 3.79 30.33
CA ASP A 212 -18.29 4.56 31.53
C ASP A 212 -19.75 5.04 31.58
N LYS A 213 -20.44 5.09 30.42
CA LYS A 213 -21.86 5.52 30.32
C LYS A 213 -22.88 4.40 30.45
N CYS A 214 -22.61 3.22 29.88
CA CYS A 214 -23.61 2.14 29.77
C CYS A 214 -23.09 0.76 30.20
N ASN A 215 -21.87 0.68 30.73
CA ASN A 215 -21.22 -0.53 31.23
C ASN A 215 -21.11 -1.68 30.20
N THR A 216 -21.35 -1.39 28.92
CA THR A 216 -21.19 -2.33 27.81
C THR A 216 -19.72 -2.39 27.38
N LEU A 217 -19.30 -3.49 26.77
CA LEU A 217 -17.93 -3.69 26.28
C LEU A 217 -17.47 -2.54 25.36
N VAL A 218 -16.23 -2.11 25.53
CA VAL A 218 -15.55 -1.20 24.60
C VAL A 218 -14.56 -2.03 23.78
N LYS A 219 -14.61 -1.89 22.46
CA LYS A 219 -13.74 -2.59 21.51
C LYS A 219 -12.84 -1.58 20.81
N PRO A 220 -11.55 -1.88 20.60
CA PRO A 220 -10.74 -1.15 19.63
C PRO A 220 -11.40 -1.15 18.25
N ASP A 221 -11.17 -0.12 17.45
CA ASP A 221 -11.79 0.05 16.13
C ASP A 221 -11.11 -0.78 15.03
N ILE A 222 -10.63 -1.96 15.40
CA ILE A 222 -10.15 -3.02 14.52
C ILE A 222 -11.32 -3.86 14.01
N VAL A 223 -11.27 -4.32 12.77
CA VAL A 223 -12.34 -5.10 12.13
C VAL A 223 -12.13 -6.56 12.45
N PHE A 224 -13.07 -7.15 13.19
CA PHE A 224 -13.08 -8.59 13.45
C PHE A 224 -13.73 -9.33 12.28
N PHE A 225 -13.41 -10.61 12.11
CA PHE A 225 -14.16 -11.48 11.21
C PHE A 225 -15.64 -11.47 11.60
N GLY A 226 -16.48 -11.21 10.60
CA GLY A 226 -17.93 -11.00 10.75
C GLY A 226 -18.36 -9.53 10.91
N GLU A 227 -17.43 -8.57 10.98
CA GLU A 227 -17.72 -7.14 10.92
C GLU A 227 -17.58 -6.56 9.50
N SER A 228 -18.28 -5.46 9.23
CA SER A 228 -18.08 -4.69 8.00
C SER A 228 -16.77 -3.90 8.07
N LEU A 229 -16.12 -3.73 6.91
CA LEU A 229 -14.94 -2.87 6.81
C LEU A 229 -15.34 -1.39 6.98
N PRO A 230 -14.38 -0.47 7.23
CA PRO A 230 -14.68 0.95 7.38
C PRO A 230 -15.25 1.54 6.09
N GLU A 231 -16.08 2.58 6.21
CA GLU A 231 -16.72 3.25 5.06
C GLU A 231 -15.71 3.68 3.98
N LYS A 232 -14.56 4.24 4.41
CA LYS A 232 -13.46 4.64 3.52
C LYS A 232 -12.99 3.51 2.60
N PHE A 233 -13.05 2.25 3.06
CA PHE A 233 -12.68 1.09 2.25
C PHE A 233 -13.66 0.86 1.09
N TYR A 234 -14.91 1.28 1.21
CA TYR A 234 -15.90 1.12 0.13
C TYR A 234 -15.97 2.33 -0.78
N THR A 235 -15.76 3.54 -0.25
CA THR A 235 -15.99 4.78 -0.99
C THR A 235 -14.79 5.23 -1.83
N LEU A 236 -13.57 4.98 -1.37
CA LEU A 236 -12.35 5.50 -2.02
C LEU A 236 -11.81 4.65 -3.17
N PRO A 237 -11.82 3.29 -3.12
CA PRO A 237 -11.19 2.50 -4.17
C PRO A 237 -11.65 2.75 -5.60
N PRO A 238 -12.95 2.99 -5.90
CA PRO A 238 -13.38 3.23 -7.26
C PRO A 238 -12.68 4.40 -7.95
N GLU A 239 -12.33 5.44 -7.19
CA GLU A 239 -11.58 6.60 -7.71
C GLU A 239 -10.07 6.34 -7.64
N ASP A 240 -9.56 5.92 -6.48
CA ASP A 240 -8.12 5.76 -6.26
C ASP A 240 -7.49 4.75 -7.23
N PHE A 241 -8.11 3.59 -7.45
CA PHE A 241 -7.56 2.56 -8.32
C PHE A 241 -7.73 2.87 -9.80
N LYS A 242 -8.79 3.61 -10.17
CA LYS A 242 -8.98 4.07 -11.54
C LYS A 242 -7.87 5.03 -11.98
N GLU A 243 -7.46 5.93 -11.07
CA GLU A 243 -6.41 6.92 -11.33
C GLU A 243 -4.99 6.42 -11.07
N CYS A 244 -4.84 5.23 -10.49
CA CYS A 244 -3.57 4.62 -10.18
C CYS A 244 -2.77 4.32 -11.46
N ASP A 245 -1.50 4.75 -11.48
CA ASP A 245 -0.54 4.45 -12.56
C ASP A 245 0.53 3.41 -12.15
N LEU A 246 0.77 3.26 -10.84
CA LEU A 246 1.57 2.17 -10.26
C LEU A 246 0.92 1.65 -8.98
N LEU A 247 0.59 0.36 -8.96
CA LEU A 247 0.15 -0.36 -7.78
C LEU A 247 1.33 -1.11 -7.18
N ILE A 248 1.69 -0.82 -5.93
CA ILE A 248 2.75 -1.55 -5.20
C ILE A 248 2.11 -2.42 -4.13
N ILE A 249 2.26 -3.73 -4.26
CA ILE A 249 1.73 -4.74 -3.34
C ILE A 249 2.88 -5.28 -2.51
N MET A 250 2.82 -5.17 -1.18
CA MET A 250 3.93 -5.59 -0.31
C MET A 250 3.46 -6.45 0.86
N GLY A 251 4.17 -7.55 1.11
CA GLY A 251 4.02 -8.31 2.36
C GLY A 251 2.60 -8.82 2.65
N THR A 252 1.84 -9.25 1.64
CA THR A 252 0.48 -9.80 1.81
C THR A 252 0.32 -11.10 1.04
N SER A 253 -0.50 -12.02 1.57
CA SER A 253 -0.89 -13.25 0.87
C SER A 253 -2.01 -13.03 -0.16
N LEU A 254 -2.69 -11.88 -0.14
CA LEU A 254 -3.89 -11.59 -0.94
C LEU A 254 -4.98 -12.68 -0.80
N GLU A 255 -5.13 -13.28 0.37
CA GLU A 255 -6.16 -14.30 0.62
C GLU A 255 -7.44 -13.74 1.28
N VAL A 256 -7.36 -12.55 1.89
CA VAL A 256 -8.47 -11.99 2.67
C VAL A 256 -9.30 -11.06 1.79
N GLN A 257 -10.54 -11.47 1.51
CA GLN A 257 -11.52 -10.63 0.84
C GLN A 257 -12.21 -9.67 1.83
N PRO A 258 -12.66 -8.48 1.38
CA PRO A 258 -12.58 -7.94 0.01
C PRO A 258 -11.26 -7.22 -0.33
N PHE A 259 -10.25 -7.25 0.54
CA PHE A 259 -8.99 -6.54 0.28
C PHE A 259 -8.24 -7.09 -0.94
N ALA A 260 -8.20 -8.41 -1.07
CA ALA A 260 -7.50 -9.08 -2.16
C ALA A 260 -8.03 -8.69 -3.56
N SER A 261 -9.33 -8.42 -3.70
CA SER A 261 -9.93 -8.08 -4.99
C SER A 261 -9.63 -6.66 -5.49
N LEU A 262 -9.07 -5.79 -4.65
CA LEU A 262 -8.72 -4.42 -5.04
C LEU A 262 -7.70 -4.38 -6.20
N ILE A 263 -6.87 -5.41 -6.36
CA ILE A 263 -5.89 -5.51 -7.45
C ILE A 263 -6.53 -5.53 -8.85
N HIS A 264 -7.84 -5.82 -8.94
CA HIS A 264 -8.61 -5.88 -10.18
C HIS A 264 -9.25 -4.53 -10.53
N LEU A 265 -9.22 -3.55 -9.63
CA LEU A 265 -9.84 -2.23 -9.84
C LEU A 265 -8.94 -1.27 -10.60
N VAL A 266 -7.66 -1.61 -10.80
CA VAL A 266 -6.75 -0.77 -11.58
C VAL A 266 -7.07 -0.83 -13.06
N ASN A 267 -6.82 0.28 -13.76
CA ASN A 267 -6.94 0.31 -15.21
C ASN A 267 -5.89 -0.60 -15.89
N GLU A 268 -6.09 -0.92 -17.16
CA GLU A 268 -5.18 -1.77 -17.94
C GLU A 268 -3.76 -1.20 -18.03
N LYS A 269 -3.60 0.14 -18.04
CA LYS A 269 -2.30 0.81 -18.14
C LYS A 269 -1.52 0.80 -16.83
N CYS A 270 -2.16 0.52 -15.70
CA CYS A 270 -1.51 0.55 -14.40
C CYS A 270 -0.48 -0.59 -14.30
N VAL A 271 0.77 -0.22 -14.03
CA VAL A 271 1.83 -1.19 -13.72
C VAL A 271 1.58 -1.75 -12.32
N ARG A 272 1.82 -3.04 -12.09
CA ARG A 272 1.66 -3.66 -10.76
C ARG A 272 2.99 -4.29 -10.32
N LEU A 273 3.51 -3.84 -9.19
CA LEU A 273 4.75 -4.32 -8.59
C LEU A 273 4.43 -5.11 -7.31
N LEU A 274 4.81 -6.37 -7.27
CA LEU A 274 4.77 -7.22 -6.07
C LEU A 274 6.14 -7.24 -5.41
N ILE A 275 6.24 -6.88 -4.13
CA ILE A 275 7.42 -7.08 -3.28
C ILE A 275 7.03 -8.02 -2.15
N ASN A 276 7.32 -9.30 -2.30
CA ASN A 276 6.86 -10.32 -1.37
C ASN A 276 7.74 -11.56 -1.40
N ARG A 277 7.72 -12.38 -0.35
CA ARG A 277 8.49 -13.64 -0.32
C ARG A 277 8.02 -14.66 -1.36
N GLU A 278 6.73 -14.64 -1.65
CA GLU A 278 6.06 -15.61 -2.52
C GLU A 278 5.18 -14.90 -3.53
N ILE A 279 4.98 -15.54 -4.68
CA ILE A 279 4.03 -15.08 -5.68
C ILE A 279 2.60 -15.29 -5.15
N VAL A 280 1.78 -14.25 -5.24
CA VAL A 280 0.41 -14.21 -4.70
C VAL A 280 -0.54 -13.62 -5.75
N GLY A 281 -1.85 -13.68 -5.51
CA GLY A 281 -2.86 -13.01 -6.33
C GLY A 281 -2.97 -13.50 -7.79
N LYS A 282 -2.42 -14.67 -8.11
CA LYS A 282 -2.60 -15.32 -9.41
C LYS A 282 -4.09 -15.61 -9.65
N ALA A 283 -4.53 -15.53 -10.91
CA ALA A 283 -5.88 -15.94 -11.28
C ALA A 283 -6.07 -17.42 -10.90
N PRO A 284 -7.19 -17.80 -10.26
CA PRO A 284 -7.53 -19.21 -10.11
C PRO A 284 -7.72 -19.83 -11.51
N ASP A 285 -7.24 -21.06 -11.72
CA ASP A 285 -7.27 -21.75 -13.01
C ASP A 285 -8.61 -21.58 -13.76
N ALA A 286 -8.53 -20.94 -14.93
CA ALA A 286 -9.40 -20.96 -16.13
C ALA A 286 -10.94 -20.89 -16.01
N TYR A 287 -11.55 -20.93 -14.82
CA TYR A 287 -13.01 -21.05 -14.66
C TYR A 287 -13.73 -19.74 -14.33
N LEU A 288 -13.00 -18.66 -14.06
CA LEU A 288 -13.57 -17.34 -13.78
C LEU A 288 -12.79 -16.26 -14.55
N ASP A 289 -13.50 -15.36 -15.22
CA ASP A 289 -12.98 -14.20 -16.00
C ASP A 289 -12.26 -13.13 -15.15
N TYR A 290 -11.72 -13.49 -13.98
CA TYR A 290 -10.96 -12.55 -13.14
C TYR A 290 -9.47 -12.59 -13.51
N ASP A 291 -8.99 -11.52 -14.16
CA ASP A 291 -7.57 -11.30 -14.44
C ASP A 291 -6.79 -11.01 -13.14
N GLY A 292 -6.06 -12.01 -12.65
CA GLY A 292 -5.17 -11.90 -11.49
C GLY A 292 -3.84 -11.21 -11.81
N LEU A 293 -2.85 -11.43 -10.97
CA LEU A 293 -1.45 -11.07 -11.24
C LEU A 293 -0.82 -12.14 -12.14
N ASN A 294 -0.11 -11.69 -13.17
CA ASN A 294 0.43 -12.52 -14.23
C ASN A 294 1.93 -12.26 -14.42
N PHE A 295 2.77 -12.95 -13.66
CA PHE A 295 4.23 -12.74 -13.70
C PHE A 295 4.96 -13.60 -14.75
N ASP A 296 4.49 -14.84 -14.96
CA ASP A 296 5.23 -15.88 -15.67
C ASP A 296 4.72 -16.13 -17.11
N SER A 297 3.64 -15.46 -17.54
CA SER A 297 3.08 -15.66 -18.88
C SER A 297 3.84 -14.86 -19.94
N PRO A 298 3.99 -15.40 -21.17
CA PRO A 298 4.41 -14.62 -22.34
C PRO A 298 3.50 -13.42 -22.65
N THR A 299 2.27 -13.42 -22.14
CA THR A 299 1.29 -12.34 -22.30
C THR A 299 1.38 -11.28 -21.19
N ASN A 300 2.32 -11.40 -20.25
CA ASN A 300 2.53 -10.39 -19.21
C ASN A 300 3.01 -9.08 -19.84
N TYR A 301 2.29 -8.00 -19.59
CA TYR A 301 2.58 -6.68 -20.11
C TYR A 301 2.77 -5.61 -19.01
N ARG A 302 2.52 -5.93 -17.73
CA ARG A 302 2.44 -4.92 -16.65
C ARG A 302 2.83 -5.38 -15.24
N ASP A 303 2.99 -6.70 -15.00
CA ASP A 303 3.18 -7.23 -13.65
C ASP A 303 4.63 -7.61 -13.39
N ILE A 304 5.20 -7.10 -12.30
CA ILE A 304 6.59 -7.33 -11.93
C ILE A 304 6.64 -7.86 -10.50
N ALA A 305 7.46 -8.88 -10.24
CA ALA A 305 7.69 -9.41 -8.91
C ALA A 305 9.15 -9.24 -8.48
N LEU A 306 9.35 -8.71 -7.28
CA LEU A 306 10.60 -8.74 -6.52
C LEU A 306 10.41 -9.71 -5.37
N LEU A 307 10.96 -10.91 -5.53
CA LEU A 307 10.81 -11.97 -4.54
C LEU A 307 11.88 -11.87 -3.45
N GLY A 308 11.44 -11.87 -2.19
CA GLY A 308 12.31 -11.77 -1.03
C GLY A 308 11.67 -11.03 0.14
N ASP A 309 12.50 -10.61 1.09
CA ASP A 309 12.06 -9.78 2.20
C ASP A 309 11.66 -8.38 1.70
N CYS A 310 10.56 -7.85 2.24
CA CYS A 310 10.00 -6.59 1.76
C CYS A 310 10.98 -5.43 1.93
N ASP A 311 11.73 -5.39 3.04
CA ASP A 311 12.73 -4.36 3.30
C ASP A 311 13.85 -4.37 2.27
N ASP A 312 14.31 -5.55 1.84
CA ASP A 312 15.39 -5.67 0.85
C ASP A 312 14.91 -5.30 -0.55
N GLY A 313 13.69 -5.70 -0.91
CA GLY A 313 13.06 -5.27 -2.16
C GLY A 313 12.87 -3.76 -2.23
N VAL A 314 12.42 -3.13 -1.12
CA VAL A 314 12.29 -1.68 -1.00
C VAL A 314 13.65 -0.97 -1.08
N LYS A 315 14.68 -1.46 -0.37
CA LYS A 315 16.04 -0.91 -0.46
C LYS A 315 16.60 -1.01 -1.87
N THR A 316 16.36 -2.12 -2.55
CA THR A 316 16.75 -2.31 -3.95
C THR A 316 16.09 -1.25 -4.84
N LEU A 317 14.78 -1.06 -4.69
CA LEU A 317 14.02 -0.05 -5.44
C LEU A 317 14.55 1.37 -5.18
N ILE A 318 14.80 1.73 -3.91
CA ILE A 318 15.35 3.03 -3.51
C ILE A 318 16.75 3.26 -4.12
N SER A 319 17.62 2.25 -4.03
CA SER A 319 18.97 2.31 -4.59
C SER A 319 18.95 2.48 -6.11
N GLU A 320 18.15 1.69 -6.82
CA GLU A 320 18.01 1.77 -8.26
C GLU A 320 17.40 3.11 -8.71
N LEU A 321 16.50 3.71 -7.91
CA LEU A 321 15.97 5.05 -8.15
C LEU A 321 16.98 6.18 -7.85
N GLY A 322 18.09 5.89 -7.17
CA GLY A 322 19.06 6.90 -6.74
C GLY A 322 18.55 7.75 -5.57
N LEU A 323 17.71 7.17 -4.71
CA LEU A 323 17.05 7.87 -3.60
C LEU A 323 17.61 7.49 -2.21
N THR A 324 18.75 6.77 -2.16
CA THR A 324 19.33 6.24 -0.93
C THR A 324 19.58 7.33 0.12
N ASP A 325 20.28 8.40 -0.24
CA ASP A 325 20.64 9.46 0.71
C ASP A 325 19.40 10.17 1.29
N GLU A 326 18.40 10.41 0.44
CA GLU A 326 17.14 11.04 0.83
C GLU A 326 16.33 10.12 1.76
N PHE A 327 16.31 8.83 1.46
CA PHE A 327 15.64 7.84 2.28
C PHE A 327 16.32 7.69 3.65
N GLU A 328 17.64 7.59 3.71
CA GLU A 328 18.39 7.51 4.97
C GLU A 328 18.18 8.75 5.83
N LYS A 329 18.20 9.95 5.20
CA LYS A 329 17.88 11.19 5.88
C LYS A 329 16.48 11.17 6.49
N LEU A 330 15.47 10.75 5.73
CA LEU A 330 14.08 10.63 6.20
C LEU A 330 13.96 9.67 7.39
N VAL A 331 14.59 8.50 7.30
CA VAL A 331 14.56 7.49 8.39
C VAL A 331 15.21 8.04 9.66
N ASN A 332 16.33 8.77 9.53
CA ASN A 332 17.03 9.38 10.66
C ASN A 332 16.17 10.46 11.32
N GLU A 333 15.61 11.39 10.54
CA GLU A 333 14.75 12.47 11.04
C GLU A 333 13.52 11.92 11.78
N GLN A 334 12.86 10.90 11.23
CA GLN A 334 11.71 10.27 11.89
C GLN A 334 12.12 9.51 13.16
N SER A 335 13.26 8.82 13.14
CA SER A 335 13.76 8.08 14.31
C SER A 335 14.13 9.02 15.47
N GLU A 336 14.69 10.19 15.17
CA GLU A 336 14.97 11.24 16.16
C GLU A 336 13.69 11.83 16.75
N GLN A 337 12.69 12.14 15.91
CA GLN A 337 11.38 12.62 16.36
C GLN A 337 10.71 11.64 17.33
N LEU A 338 10.69 10.35 16.98
CA LEU A 338 10.14 9.30 17.84
C LEU A 338 10.88 9.16 19.17
N SER A 339 12.21 9.27 19.15
CA SER A 339 13.04 9.18 20.36
C SER A 339 12.77 10.38 21.30
N ASN A 340 12.61 11.57 20.71
CA ASN A 340 12.28 12.78 21.47
C ASN A 340 10.88 12.68 22.09
N GLU A 341 9.87 12.26 21.32
CA GLU A 341 8.50 12.07 21.80
C GLU A 341 8.40 11.08 22.96
N GLN A 342 9.11 9.95 22.86
CA GLN A 342 9.20 8.95 23.93
C GLN A 342 9.82 9.54 25.20
N SER A 343 10.91 10.30 25.08
CA SER A 343 11.58 10.95 26.22
C SER A 343 10.69 11.98 26.93
N THR A 344 9.85 12.72 26.19
CA THR A 344 8.85 13.63 26.76
C THR A 344 7.70 12.89 27.42
N SER A 345 7.20 11.80 26.82
CA SER A 345 6.15 10.95 27.39
C SER A 345 6.59 10.36 28.74
N GLU A 346 7.82 9.83 28.82
CA GLU A 346 8.37 9.26 30.06
C GLU A 346 8.51 10.30 31.18
N LYS A 347 8.97 11.52 30.86
CA LYS A 347 9.06 12.62 31.83
C LYS A 347 7.69 13.04 32.37
N VAL A 348 6.67 13.11 31.52
CA VAL A 348 5.30 13.46 31.93
C VAL A 348 4.67 12.35 32.80
N THR A 349 4.95 11.08 32.51
CA THR A 349 4.48 9.96 33.35
C THR A 349 5.15 9.92 34.72
N ASP A 350 6.42 10.30 34.82
CA ASP A 350 7.17 10.31 36.08
C ASP A 350 6.77 11.50 36.98
N GLU A 351 6.46 12.67 36.41
CA GLU A 351 5.92 13.82 37.16
C GLU A 351 4.48 13.61 37.67
N SER A 352 3.64 12.92 36.90
CA SER A 352 2.26 12.59 37.31
C SER A 352 2.22 11.49 38.40
N ALA A 353 3.14 10.52 38.34
CA ALA A 353 3.33 9.54 39.42
C ALA A 353 3.82 10.18 40.73
N LYS A 354 4.71 11.19 40.65
CA LYS A 354 5.19 11.94 41.81
C LYS A 354 4.09 12.79 42.46
N LYS A 355 3.22 13.45 41.70
CA LYS A 355 2.09 14.22 42.25
C LYS A 355 1.07 13.36 43.00
N HIS A 356 0.76 12.16 42.52
CA HIS A 356 -0.16 11.25 43.23
C HIS A 356 0.41 10.65 44.53
N SER A 357 1.73 10.69 44.74
CA SER A 357 2.33 10.25 46.00
C SER A 357 2.34 11.32 47.11
N HIS A 358 1.99 12.57 46.78
CA HIS A 358 1.95 13.68 47.75
C HIS A 358 0.56 13.96 48.31
N ASP A 359 -0.51 13.65 47.57
CA ASP A 359 -1.89 13.88 48.03
C ASP A 359 -2.48 12.74 48.89
N GLY A 360 -1.68 11.71 49.22
CA GLY A 360 -2.08 10.57 50.06
C GLY A 360 -1.65 10.65 51.53
N LYS A 361 -1.11 11.78 51.98
CA LYS A 361 -0.73 12.01 53.38
C LYS A 361 -1.29 13.35 53.87
N LEU A 362 -2.59 13.41 54.11
CA LEU A 362 -3.21 14.34 55.06
C LEU A 362 -4.36 13.66 55.77
#